data_AF-A0A1F4YQE6-F1
#
_entry.id   AF-A0A1F4YQE6-F1
#
_cell.length_a   1.000
_cell.length_b   1.000
_cell.length_c   1.000
_cell.angle_alpha   90.00
_cell.angle_beta   90.00
_cell.angle_gamma   90.00
#
_symmetry.space_group_name_H-M   'P 1'
#
loop_
_entity.id
_entity.type
_entity.pdbx_description
1 polymer ?
#
loop_
_entity_poly.entity_id
_entity_poly.type
_entity_poly.pdbx_seq_one_letter_code
_entity_poly.pdbx_strand_id
1 'polypeptide(L)'
;MRPTTEIHDDILTPGTYAFGTAMLILGAFGIYMMTFWSKVYPLLTVFFYMISSNAVIAILPHEPVIVWYGKTQSLIGLATVATLGTLLAGYLDNRFFAPILNLSYSVKYKASPAYQRAQRWFSKAPFTALALAGFLPLPFYPFKFLALASRYPLQKYLAAIAAGRFPRYCLLGLAGLFLQIPNWLIIAIFGLMIALIYHQKLWWIVSRPLVILARAFPRQRTENFHLTPETGENEMGQSIPNTLAARTIARATGNLILGRPICIALEVTHNCTANCKHCDKGPRVEDNAVGPERYREVCEALSPAVIQIAGGEPLWRHNILDIIRALHKPGRTPLLALVSNASLLTIEKYRKLREAGIRQFSISLDFPDDRHDDFRRIPGLFAHLNGLIPAMASFGNGDITINTCITRANYPFLLDIVETVARWGAKLNFSTYTDLRTRNDDYNLRHPEDTARLHALADTIFSRHNGASCVMTGEGVFRRYIKFYENGRNLPNCRTGKRFLVVNPDGRLTPCAMFIGERYDTLAELAEKFARRNNCGGCYVSIRANTEKPLRELIADNIRTARLSRRKTNSRD
;
A
#
# COMPACT_ATOMS: atom_id res chain seq x y z
N MET A 1 -7.40 -19.88 -36.36
CA MET A 1 -5.94 -19.60 -36.28
C MET A 1 -5.76 -18.25 -35.61
N ARG A 2 -5.40 -18.24 -34.31
CA ARG A 2 -5.06 -17.00 -33.58
C ARG A 2 -3.54 -16.82 -33.68
N PRO A 3 -3.03 -15.60 -33.93
CA PRO A 3 -1.60 -15.38 -34.05
C PRO A 3 -0.95 -15.50 -32.66
N THR A 4 0.03 -16.38 -32.57
CA THR A 4 0.98 -16.51 -31.46
C THR A 4 1.84 -15.24 -31.41
N THR A 5 1.69 -14.43 -30.37
CA THR A 5 2.67 -13.38 -30.07
C THR A 5 3.83 -14.00 -29.32
N GLU A 6 4.79 -14.55 -30.06
CA GLU A 6 6.14 -14.76 -29.57
C GLU A 6 6.74 -13.39 -29.21
N ILE A 7 7.16 -13.26 -27.95
CA ILE A 7 7.93 -12.10 -27.51
C ILE A 7 9.37 -12.38 -27.94
N HIS A 8 9.79 -11.80 -29.06
CA HIS A 8 11.19 -11.78 -29.45
C HIS A 8 12.02 -11.08 -28.34
N ASP A 9 13.00 -11.79 -27.80
CA ASP A 9 14.04 -11.32 -26.87
C ASP A 9 15.14 -10.47 -27.56
N ASP A 10 14.86 -9.92 -28.74
CA ASP A 10 15.79 -9.04 -29.42
C ASP A 10 15.55 -7.58 -29.03
N ILE A 11 16.61 -6.78 -29.18
CA ILE A 11 16.63 -5.31 -29.25
C ILE A 11 17.14 -4.59 -27.98
N LEU A 12 18.38 -4.88 -27.59
CA LEU A 12 19.34 -3.84 -27.20
C LEU A 12 20.47 -3.87 -28.23
N THR A 13 20.38 -3.02 -29.26
CA THR A 13 21.43 -2.97 -30.29
C THR A 13 22.73 -2.39 -29.69
N PRO A 14 23.93 -2.74 -30.22
CA PRO A 14 25.20 -2.12 -29.81
C PRO A 14 25.17 -0.58 -29.83
N GLY A 15 24.40 0.01 -30.75
CA GLY A 15 24.18 1.46 -30.83
C GLY A 15 23.48 2.06 -29.60
N THR A 16 22.60 1.30 -28.95
CA THR A 16 21.91 1.72 -27.71
C THR A 16 22.88 1.84 -26.54
N TYR A 17 23.78 0.87 -26.39
CA TYR A 17 24.82 0.88 -25.36
C TYR A 17 25.86 1.97 -25.62
N ALA A 18 26.31 2.12 -26.87
CA ALA A 18 27.23 3.18 -27.26
C ALA A 18 26.66 4.58 -26.96
N PHE A 19 25.37 4.80 -27.21
CA PHE A 19 24.69 6.05 -26.88
C PHE A 19 24.59 6.29 -25.37
N GLY A 20 24.18 5.28 -24.60
CA GLY A 20 24.13 5.36 -23.14
C GLY A 20 25.50 5.70 -22.54
N THR A 21 26.55 5.05 -23.04
CA THR A 21 27.94 5.31 -22.65
C THR A 21 28.38 6.73 -23.05
N ALA A 22 28.05 7.20 -24.26
CA ALA A 22 28.37 8.56 -24.69
C ALA A 22 27.69 9.64 -23.82
N MET A 23 26.43 9.42 -23.42
CA MET A 23 25.71 10.31 -22.50
C MET A 23 26.32 10.31 -21.09
N LEU A 24 26.77 9.15 -20.60
CA LEU A 24 27.47 9.05 -19.33
C LEU A 24 28.83 9.76 -19.38
N ILE A 25 29.58 9.63 -20.48
CA ILE A 25 30.86 10.32 -20.68
C ILE A 25 30.64 11.84 -20.72
N LEU A 26 29.65 12.33 -21.48
CA LEU A 26 29.31 13.75 -21.54
C LEU A 26 28.81 14.28 -20.19
N GLY A 27 28.08 13.47 -19.42
CA GLY A 27 27.67 13.78 -18.06
C GLY A 27 28.85 13.89 -17.10
N ALA A 28 29.75 12.91 -17.11
CA ALA A 28 30.98 12.90 -16.32
C ALA A 28 31.88 14.09 -16.69
N PHE A 29 31.99 14.40 -17.98
CA PHE A 29 32.74 15.56 -18.47
C PHE A 29 32.11 16.88 -18.02
N GLY A 30 30.78 17.00 -18.04
CA GLY A 30 30.09 18.18 -17.51
C GLY A 30 30.32 18.38 -16.00
N ILE A 31 30.31 17.29 -15.21
CA ILE A 31 30.63 17.34 -13.77
C ILE A 31 32.10 17.69 -13.54
N TYR A 32 33.02 17.13 -14.33
CA TYR A 32 34.45 17.44 -14.30
C TYR A 32 34.69 18.93 -14.59
N MET A 33 34.08 19.47 -15.65
CA MET A 33 34.14 20.89 -15.98
C MET A 33 33.58 21.75 -14.84
N MET A 34 32.48 21.33 -14.21
CA MET A 34 31.89 22.06 -13.08
C MET A 34 32.78 22.06 -11.83
N THR A 35 33.46 20.95 -11.58
CA THR A 35 34.33 20.79 -10.40
C THR A 35 35.64 21.56 -10.55
N PHE A 36 36.29 21.47 -11.72
CA PHE A 36 37.67 21.93 -11.89
C PHE A 36 37.81 23.20 -12.74
N TRP A 37 36.89 23.46 -13.66
CA TRP A 37 37.03 24.50 -14.69
C TRP A 37 35.92 25.56 -14.67
N SER A 38 35.02 25.50 -13.68
CA SER A 38 33.83 26.35 -13.58
C SER A 38 34.13 27.85 -13.53
N LYS A 39 35.30 28.24 -13.00
CA LYS A 39 35.76 29.65 -12.92
C LYS A 39 36.49 30.12 -14.18
N VAL A 40 37.11 29.22 -14.94
CA VAL A 40 37.93 29.55 -16.11
C VAL A 40 37.08 29.57 -17.38
N TYR A 41 36.19 28.57 -17.55
CA TYR A 41 35.31 28.45 -18.70
C TYR A 41 33.84 28.30 -18.26
N PRO A 42 33.22 29.35 -17.71
CA PRO A 42 31.89 29.27 -17.08
C PRO A 42 30.78 28.91 -18.07
N LEU A 43 30.75 29.57 -19.24
CA LEU A 43 29.74 29.29 -20.26
C LEU A 43 29.89 27.89 -20.86
N LEU A 44 31.13 27.45 -21.13
CA LEU A 44 31.39 26.10 -21.63
C LEU A 44 30.97 25.02 -20.63
N THR A 45 31.18 25.28 -19.34
CA THR A 45 30.72 24.40 -18.26
C THR A 45 29.19 24.28 -18.26
N VAL A 46 28.48 25.41 -18.36
CA VAL A 46 27.00 25.42 -18.46
C VAL A 46 26.53 24.64 -19.69
N PHE A 47 27.19 24.80 -20.83
CA PHE A 47 26.84 24.08 -22.07
C PHE A 47 26.82 22.56 -21.86
N PHE A 48 27.93 21.97 -21.41
CA PHE A 48 28.03 20.52 -21.21
C PHE A 48 27.12 20.02 -20.09
N TYR A 49 26.98 20.80 -19.03
CA TYR A 49 26.07 20.48 -17.93
C TYR A 49 24.59 20.49 -18.37
N MET A 50 24.18 21.40 -19.26
CA MET A 50 22.83 21.42 -19.79
C MET A 50 22.50 20.20 -20.66
N ILE A 51 23.49 19.63 -21.36
CA ILE A 51 23.28 18.41 -22.17
C ILE A 51 22.87 17.25 -21.27
N SER A 52 23.64 17.00 -20.21
CA SER A 52 23.42 15.87 -19.30
C SER A 52 22.20 16.03 -18.40
N SER A 53 21.89 17.26 -17.98
CA SER A 53 20.73 17.57 -17.14
C SER A 53 19.40 17.64 -17.90
N ASN A 54 19.41 17.71 -19.23
CA ASN A 54 18.19 17.74 -20.05
C ASN A 54 17.96 16.49 -20.91
N ALA A 55 18.88 15.52 -20.94
CA ALA A 55 18.67 14.22 -21.60
C ALA A 55 17.45 13.45 -21.02
N VAL A 56 16.87 12.50 -21.77
CA VAL A 56 15.69 11.73 -21.30
C VAL A 56 15.95 10.95 -19.99
N ILE A 57 17.19 10.56 -19.72
CA ILE A 57 17.62 9.87 -18.49
C ILE A 57 18.26 10.85 -17.49
N ALA A 58 18.15 12.16 -17.70
CA ALA A 58 18.84 13.13 -16.85
C ALA A 58 18.47 12.98 -15.36
N ILE A 59 19.51 12.97 -14.53
CA ILE A 59 19.40 12.75 -13.08
C ILE A 59 19.86 13.95 -12.26
N LEU A 60 20.17 15.07 -12.93
CA LEU A 60 20.74 16.27 -12.32
C LEU A 60 19.78 17.46 -12.48
N PRO A 61 19.51 18.22 -11.39
CA PRO A 61 18.66 19.40 -11.46
C PRO A 61 19.40 20.59 -12.06
N HIS A 62 18.82 21.25 -13.05
CA HIS A 62 19.50 22.33 -13.80
C HIS A 62 19.18 23.73 -13.31
N GLU A 63 18.05 23.91 -12.62
CA GLU A 63 17.57 25.21 -12.17
C GLU A 63 18.55 25.92 -11.20
N PRO A 64 19.09 25.26 -10.16
CA PRO A 64 20.03 25.91 -9.24
C PRO A 64 21.34 26.35 -9.92
N VAL A 65 21.78 25.62 -10.96
CA VAL A 65 23.01 25.91 -11.69
C VAL A 65 22.86 27.17 -12.54
N ILE A 66 21.73 27.35 -13.22
CA ILE A 66 21.47 28.57 -14.00
C ILE A 66 21.36 29.79 -13.07
N VAL A 67 20.71 29.65 -11.91
CA VAL A 67 20.64 30.73 -10.91
C VAL A 67 22.03 31.10 -10.39
N TRP A 68 22.92 30.11 -10.17
CA TRP A 68 24.28 30.35 -9.69
C TRP A 68 25.13 31.11 -10.72
N TYR A 69 25.13 30.69 -11.98
CA TYR A 69 25.88 31.37 -13.05
C TYR A 69 25.26 32.72 -13.45
N GLY A 70 23.96 32.94 -13.19
CA GLY A 70 23.29 34.23 -13.41
C GLY A 70 23.85 35.37 -12.55
N LYS A 71 24.60 35.06 -11.50
CA LYS A 71 25.29 36.05 -10.64
C LYS A 71 26.50 36.69 -11.30
N THR A 72 27.17 35.96 -12.19
CA THR A 72 28.50 36.35 -12.71
C THR A 72 28.55 36.48 -14.22
N GLN A 73 27.61 35.87 -14.94
CA GLN A 73 27.62 35.83 -16.40
C GLN A 73 26.56 36.76 -17.00
N SER A 74 26.78 37.18 -18.25
CA SER A 74 25.79 37.97 -18.98
C SER A 74 24.51 37.17 -19.18
N LEU A 75 23.36 37.82 -18.95
CA LEU A 75 22.05 37.19 -18.98
C LEU A 75 21.77 36.48 -20.32
N ILE A 76 22.00 37.20 -21.42
CA ILE A 76 21.77 36.70 -22.78
C ILE A 76 22.77 35.59 -23.12
N GLY A 77 24.05 35.73 -22.72
CA GLY A 77 25.07 34.71 -22.96
C GLY A 77 24.75 33.41 -22.25
N LEU A 78 24.40 33.48 -20.96
CA LEU A 78 24.00 32.32 -20.16
C LEU A 78 22.77 31.62 -20.73
N ALA A 79 21.70 32.36 -21.04
CA ALA A 79 20.47 31.79 -21.56
C ALA A 79 20.66 31.17 -22.95
N THR A 80 21.46 31.79 -23.81
CA THR A 80 21.80 31.27 -25.14
C THR A 80 22.54 29.95 -25.02
N VAL A 81 23.62 29.92 -24.26
CA VAL A 81 24.46 28.72 -24.11
C VAL A 81 23.70 27.59 -23.42
N ALA A 82 22.89 27.89 -22.42
CA ALA A 82 22.06 26.89 -21.76
C ALA A 82 20.99 26.31 -22.71
N THR A 83 20.40 27.16 -23.56
CA THR A 83 19.45 26.74 -24.59
C THR A 83 20.13 25.85 -25.63
N LEU A 84 21.32 26.21 -26.11
CA LEU A 84 22.08 25.40 -27.06
C LEU A 84 22.39 24.00 -26.52
N GLY A 85 22.82 23.88 -25.26
CA GLY A 85 23.03 22.57 -24.63
C GLY A 85 21.74 21.76 -24.50
N THR A 86 20.62 22.42 -24.20
CA THR A 86 19.30 21.78 -24.13
C THR A 86 18.80 21.31 -25.51
N LEU A 87 19.06 22.10 -26.56
CA LEU A 87 18.73 21.73 -27.94
C LEU A 87 19.54 20.54 -28.41
N LEU A 88 20.83 20.48 -28.08
CA LEU A 88 21.68 19.34 -28.41
C LEU A 88 21.19 18.07 -27.70
N ALA A 89 20.84 18.14 -26.41
CA ALA A 89 20.20 17.02 -25.71
C ALA A 89 18.90 16.58 -26.38
N GLY A 90 18.03 17.54 -26.75
CA GLY A 90 16.78 17.26 -27.45
C GLY A 90 16.99 16.60 -28.81
N TYR A 91 17.99 17.04 -29.58
CA TYR A 91 18.38 16.44 -30.86
C TYR A 91 18.84 14.99 -30.69
N LEU A 92 19.72 14.75 -29.71
CA LEU A 92 20.24 13.42 -29.39
C LEU A 92 19.12 12.48 -28.95
N ASP A 93 18.22 12.93 -28.08
CA ASP A 93 17.07 12.14 -27.65
C ASP A 93 16.12 11.80 -28.81
N ASN A 94 15.90 12.73 -29.75
CA ASN A 94 15.07 12.47 -30.92
C ASN A 94 15.71 11.44 -31.86
N ARG A 95 17.01 11.52 -32.06
CA ARG A 95 17.72 10.65 -33.00
C ARG A 95 17.95 9.24 -32.47
N PHE A 96 18.24 9.10 -31.17
CA PHE A 96 18.68 7.83 -30.58
C PHE A 96 17.65 7.21 -29.63
N PHE A 97 16.77 7.99 -29.00
CA PHE A 97 15.82 7.48 -28.01
C PHE A 97 14.44 7.13 -28.59
N ALA A 98 14.02 7.78 -29.69
CA ALA A 98 12.74 7.52 -30.35
C ALA A 98 12.51 6.03 -30.75
N PRO A 99 13.51 5.26 -31.21
CA PRO A 99 13.35 3.83 -31.54
C PRO A 99 13.12 2.94 -30.30
N ILE A 100 13.70 3.30 -29.15
CA ILE A 100 13.69 2.50 -27.91
C ILE A 100 12.32 2.59 -27.19
N LEU A 101 11.60 3.71 -27.37
CA LEU A 101 10.34 3.99 -26.68
C LEU A 101 9.16 3.08 -27.06
N ASN A 102 9.31 2.26 -28.11
CA ASN A 102 8.31 1.26 -28.50
C ASN A 102 8.39 -0.05 -27.69
N LEU A 103 9.45 -0.29 -26.91
CA LEU A 103 9.50 -1.45 -26.01
C LEU A 103 8.71 -1.16 -24.73
N SER A 104 7.55 -1.83 -24.59
CA SER A 104 6.89 -2.40 -23.39
C SER A 104 6.79 -1.62 -22.04
N TYR A 105 7.55 -0.55 -21.80
CA TYR A 105 7.43 0.35 -20.64
C TYR A 105 6.25 1.33 -20.74
N SER A 106 5.65 1.43 -21.94
CA SER A 106 4.69 2.49 -22.26
C SER A 106 3.26 2.25 -21.74
N VAL A 107 2.88 1.03 -21.33
CA VAL A 107 1.47 0.72 -20.96
C VAL A 107 1.06 1.28 -19.59
N LYS A 108 1.94 1.27 -18.57
CA LYS A 108 1.61 1.80 -17.22
C LYS A 108 1.63 3.33 -17.15
N TYR A 109 2.53 3.98 -17.89
CA TYR A 109 2.66 5.43 -17.90
C TYR A 109 1.51 6.09 -18.69
N LYS A 110 1.08 5.45 -19.79
CA LYS A 110 -0.08 5.84 -20.60
C LYS A 110 -1.41 5.86 -19.82
N ALA A 111 -1.51 5.08 -18.73
CA ALA A 111 -2.71 4.99 -17.90
C ALA A 111 -2.82 6.06 -16.79
N SER A 112 -1.81 6.94 -16.62
CA SER A 112 -1.85 7.96 -15.57
C SER A 112 -2.74 9.16 -15.95
N PRO A 113 -3.51 9.75 -15.01
CA PRO A 113 -4.35 10.92 -15.29
C PRO A 113 -3.55 12.14 -15.78
N ALA A 114 -2.32 12.30 -15.30
CA ALA A 114 -1.41 13.35 -15.73
C ALA A 114 -0.98 13.18 -17.19
N TYR A 115 -0.64 11.94 -17.60
CA TYR A 115 -0.33 11.63 -19.00
C TYR A 115 -1.54 11.84 -19.91
N GLN A 116 -2.74 11.39 -19.53
CA GLN A 116 -3.96 11.60 -20.32
C GLN A 116 -4.31 13.08 -20.47
N ARG A 117 -4.06 13.91 -19.44
CA ARG A 117 -4.24 15.36 -19.52
C ARG A 117 -3.17 16.01 -20.42
N ALA A 118 -1.91 15.63 -20.28
CA ALA A 118 -0.82 16.09 -21.15
C ALA A 118 -1.04 15.69 -22.62
N GLN A 119 -1.51 14.47 -22.87
CA GLN A 119 -1.84 13.96 -24.20
C GLN A 119 -2.96 14.77 -24.85
N ARG A 120 -4.03 15.11 -24.11
CA ARG A 120 -5.12 15.96 -24.62
C ARG A 120 -4.66 17.37 -25.01
N TRP A 121 -3.70 17.92 -24.28
CA TRP A 121 -3.13 19.24 -24.59
C TRP A 121 -2.20 19.16 -25.79
N PHE A 122 -1.32 18.16 -25.79
CA PHE A 122 -0.37 17.91 -26.87
C PHE A 122 -1.06 17.60 -28.20
N SER A 123 -2.18 16.86 -28.19
CA SER A 123 -2.93 16.54 -29.41
C SER A 123 -3.62 17.76 -30.04
N LYS A 124 -3.96 18.78 -29.25
CA LYS A 124 -4.60 20.01 -29.74
C LYS A 124 -3.58 21.03 -30.27
N ALA A 125 -2.48 21.23 -29.55
CA ALA A 125 -1.47 22.22 -29.88
C ALA A 125 -0.07 21.74 -29.44
N PRO A 126 0.60 20.87 -30.21
CA PRO A 126 1.85 20.22 -29.79
C PRO A 126 3.01 21.21 -29.60
N PHE A 127 3.13 22.21 -30.49
CA PHE A 127 4.15 23.26 -30.36
C PHE A 127 3.96 24.08 -29.09
N THR A 128 2.74 24.60 -28.87
CA THR A 128 2.41 25.43 -27.71
C THR A 128 2.54 24.65 -26.41
N ALA A 129 2.11 23.38 -26.38
CA ALA A 129 2.25 22.53 -25.21
C ALA A 129 3.73 22.31 -24.84
N LEU A 130 4.60 22.09 -25.82
CA LEU A 130 6.05 21.95 -25.60
C LEU A 130 6.70 23.27 -25.14
N ALA A 131 6.39 24.39 -25.80
CA ALA A 131 6.94 25.68 -25.44
C ALA A 131 6.51 26.10 -24.02
N LEU A 132 5.22 25.94 -23.70
CA LEU A 132 4.67 26.29 -22.39
C LEU A 132 5.21 25.37 -21.29
N ALA A 133 5.33 24.06 -21.53
CA ALA A 133 5.93 23.14 -20.58
C ALA A 133 7.44 23.39 -20.39
N GLY A 134 8.13 23.89 -21.42
CA GLY A 134 9.53 24.31 -21.33
C GLY A 134 9.70 25.57 -20.50
N PHE A 135 8.74 26.49 -20.58
CA PHE A 135 8.75 27.77 -19.87
C PHE A 135 8.31 27.67 -18.41
N LEU A 136 7.19 26.99 -18.15
CA LEU A 136 6.61 26.86 -16.81
C LEU A 136 7.37 25.85 -15.93
N PRO A 137 7.22 25.93 -14.59
CA PRO A 137 7.75 24.92 -13.66
C PRO A 137 6.91 23.64 -13.67
N LEU A 138 6.51 23.18 -14.86
CA LEU A 138 5.78 21.94 -15.08
C LEU A 138 6.74 20.81 -15.46
N PRO A 139 6.39 19.55 -15.18
CA PRO A 139 7.16 18.41 -15.67
C PRO A 139 7.24 18.44 -17.20
N PHE A 140 8.44 18.63 -17.74
CA PHE A 140 8.68 18.70 -19.19
C PHE A 140 8.69 17.30 -19.85
N TYR A 141 9.13 16.29 -19.11
CA TYR A 141 9.31 14.90 -19.60
C TYR A 141 8.06 14.25 -20.23
N PRO A 142 6.83 14.41 -19.70
CA PRO A 142 5.64 13.86 -20.34
C PRO A 142 5.42 14.38 -21.76
N PHE A 143 5.62 15.69 -21.99
CA PHE A 143 5.45 16.32 -23.30
C PHE A 143 6.60 15.96 -24.25
N LYS A 144 7.82 15.93 -23.72
CA LYS A 144 9.01 15.45 -24.45
C LYS A 144 8.81 14.02 -24.95
N PHE A 145 8.33 13.13 -24.08
CA PHE A 145 8.02 11.75 -24.41
C PHE A 145 6.93 11.64 -25.48
N LEU A 146 5.85 12.42 -25.35
CA LEU A 146 4.77 12.45 -26.34
C LEU A 146 5.29 12.89 -27.72
N ALA A 147 6.13 13.91 -27.79
CA ALA A 147 6.72 14.38 -29.04
C ALA A 147 7.62 13.33 -29.72
N LEU A 148 8.41 12.60 -28.93
CA LEU A 148 9.24 11.50 -29.41
C LEU A 148 8.39 10.31 -29.89
N ALA A 149 7.39 9.92 -29.10
CA ALA A 149 6.50 8.80 -29.42
C ALA A 149 5.60 9.08 -30.64
N SER A 150 5.17 10.33 -30.83
CA SER A 150 4.33 10.74 -31.97
C SER A 150 5.14 11.06 -33.24
N ARG A 151 6.47 10.86 -33.22
CA ARG A 151 7.39 11.25 -34.31
C ARG A 151 7.19 12.71 -34.77
N TYR A 152 7.05 13.62 -33.80
CA TYR A 152 6.85 15.03 -34.10
C TYR A 152 8.06 15.62 -34.87
N PRO A 153 7.87 16.48 -35.88
CA PRO A 153 8.96 16.96 -36.73
C PRO A 153 10.08 17.63 -35.92
N LEU A 154 11.33 17.17 -36.13
CA LEU A 154 12.51 17.56 -35.36
C LEU A 154 12.70 19.08 -35.30
N GLN A 155 12.55 19.78 -36.43
CA GLN A 155 12.71 21.23 -36.48
C GLN A 155 11.68 21.95 -35.61
N LYS A 156 10.41 21.53 -35.66
CA LYS A 156 9.32 22.09 -34.84
C LYS A 156 9.50 21.77 -33.35
N TYR A 157 10.03 20.59 -33.05
CA TYR A 157 10.35 20.16 -31.69
C TYR A 157 11.48 21.03 -31.08
N LEU A 158 12.59 21.20 -31.80
CA LEU A 158 13.71 22.02 -31.36
C LEU A 158 13.32 23.50 -31.24
N ALA A 159 12.53 24.02 -32.18
CA ALA A 159 12.01 25.38 -32.10
C ALA A 159 11.11 25.60 -30.86
N ALA A 160 10.26 24.62 -30.53
CA ALA A 160 9.42 24.70 -29.32
C ALA A 160 10.26 24.65 -28.02
N ILE A 161 11.32 23.84 -27.99
CA ILE A 161 12.27 23.82 -26.88
C ILE A 161 12.93 25.19 -26.72
N ALA A 162 13.47 25.75 -27.80
CA ALA A 162 14.11 27.07 -27.77
C ALA A 162 13.14 28.15 -27.26
N ALA A 163 11.92 28.19 -27.82
CA ALA A 163 10.90 29.16 -27.46
C ALA A 163 10.47 29.09 -25.98
N GLY A 164 10.49 27.90 -25.37
CA GLY A 164 10.16 27.74 -23.94
C GLY A 164 11.36 27.95 -23.01
N ARG A 165 12.52 27.41 -23.37
CA ARG A 165 13.68 27.30 -22.48
C ARG A 165 14.50 28.58 -22.42
N PHE A 166 14.66 29.28 -23.54
CA PHE A 166 15.36 30.56 -23.57
C PHE A 166 14.76 31.59 -22.59
N PRO A 167 13.44 31.91 -22.64
CA PRO A 167 12.87 32.88 -21.70
C PRO A 167 12.90 32.39 -20.25
N ARG A 168 12.79 31.07 -20.01
CA ARG A 168 12.94 30.50 -18.66
C ARG A 168 14.35 30.67 -18.12
N TYR A 169 15.38 30.43 -18.93
CA TYR A 169 16.76 30.63 -18.51
C TYR A 169 17.10 32.10 -18.31
N CYS A 170 16.50 33.02 -19.08
CA CYS A 170 16.55 34.45 -18.77
C CYS A 170 15.92 34.74 -17.40
N LEU A 171 14.73 34.20 -17.10
CA LEU A 171 14.09 34.43 -15.80
C LEU A 171 14.93 33.89 -14.63
N LEU A 172 15.49 32.69 -14.77
CA LEU A 172 16.37 32.10 -13.75
C LEU A 172 17.70 32.85 -13.62
N GLY A 173 18.28 33.33 -14.72
CA GLY A 173 19.47 34.17 -14.71
C GLY A 173 19.21 35.51 -14.01
N LEU A 174 18.08 36.16 -14.30
CA LEU A 174 17.62 37.38 -13.62
C LEU A 174 17.42 37.16 -12.13
N ALA A 175 16.83 36.02 -11.75
CA ALA A 175 16.69 35.64 -10.34
C ALA A 175 18.06 35.52 -9.65
N GLY A 176 19.07 34.98 -10.33
CA GLY A 176 20.45 34.96 -9.85
C GLY A 176 21.04 36.35 -9.64
N LEU A 177 20.78 37.27 -10.56
CA LEU A 177 21.26 38.66 -10.53
C LEU A 177 20.61 39.48 -9.41
N PHE A 178 19.27 39.40 -9.27
CA PHE A 178 18.51 40.26 -8.36
C PHE A 178 18.35 39.70 -6.93
N LEU A 179 18.18 38.38 -6.78
CA LEU A 179 17.83 37.80 -5.48
C LEU A 179 19.06 37.47 -4.61
N GLN A 180 20.28 37.69 -5.11
CA GLN A 180 21.57 37.41 -4.45
C GLN A 180 21.55 36.20 -3.50
N ILE A 181 20.94 35.09 -3.94
CA ILE A 181 20.64 33.95 -3.08
C ILE A 181 21.95 33.39 -2.51
N PRO A 182 22.13 33.27 -1.18
CA PRO A 182 23.39 32.77 -0.61
C PRO A 182 23.80 31.41 -1.21
N ASN A 183 25.10 31.22 -1.49
CA ASN A 183 25.59 29.99 -2.14
C ASN A 183 25.21 28.71 -1.35
N TRP A 184 25.21 28.78 -0.01
CA TRP A 184 24.81 27.66 0.84
C TRP A 184 23.36 27.23 0.61
N LEU A 185 22.46 28.17 0.31
CA LEU A 185 21.05 27.89 0.06
C LEU A 185 20.85 27.24 -1.32
N ILE A 186 21.63 27.67 -2.33
CA ILE A 186 21.65 27.02 -3.65
C ILE A 186 22.12 25.57 -3.54
N ILE A 187 23.18 25.33 -2.77
CA ILE A 187 23.71 23.97 -2.50
C ILE A 187 22.69 23.12 -1.74
N ALA A 188 22.00 23.69 -0.74
CA ALA A 188 20.96 23.00 0.02
C ALA A 188 19.77 22.60 -0.87
N ILE A 189 19.30 23.50 -1.74
CA ILE A 189 18.23 23.22 -2.70
C ILE A 189 18.66 22.13 -3.69
N PHE A 190 19.89 22.20 -4.20
CA PHE A 190 20.46 21.19 -5.09
C PHE A 190 20.49 19.80 -4.42
N GLY A 191 20.98 19.73 -3.18
CA GLY A 191 21.02 18.50 -2.39
C GLY A 191 19.63 17.95 -2.07
N LEU A 192 18.67 18.81 -1.73
CA LEU A 192 17.28 18.43 -1.49
C LEU A 192 16.62 17.84 -2.75
N MET A 193 16.82 18.46 -3.92
CA MET A 193 16.30 17.96 -5.20
C MET A 193 16.89 16.58 -5.54
N ILE A 194 18.19 16.37 -5.32
CA ILE A 194 18.82 15.06 -5.48
C ILE A 194 18.23 14.05 -4.49
N ALA A 195 18.10 14.39 -3.20
CA ALA A 195 17.53 13.50 -2.20
C ALA A 195 16.09 13.08 -2.54
N LEU A 196 15.25 14.01 -3.01
CA LEU A 196 13.89 13.73 -3.46
C LEU A 196 13.85 12.81 -4.69
N ILE A 197 14.78 12.97 -5.63
CA ILE A 197 14.89 12.12 -6.83
C ILE A 197 15.42 10.72 -6.47
N TYR A 198 16.36 10.60 -5.53
CA TYR A 198 17.09 9.36 -5.24
C TYR A 198 16.59 8.55 -4.04
N HIS A 199 15.74 9.10 -3.15
CA HIS A 199 15.26 8.39 -1.96
C HIS A 199 14.61 7.03 -2.29
N GLN A 200 13.99 6.87 -3.46
CA GLN A 200 13.42 5.58 -3.91
C GLN A 200 14.43 4.59 -4.49
N LYS A 201 15.50 5.06 -5.17
CA LYS A 201 16.49 4.19 -5.83
C LYS A 201 17.65 3.79 -4.92
N LEU A 202 18.07 4.68 -4.02
CA LEU A 202 19.15 4.41 -3.07
C LEU A 202 18.77 3.27 -2.11
N TRP A 203 17.50 3.22 -1.69
CA TRP A 203 16.95 2.12 -0.89
C TRP A 203 17.00 0.77 -1.62
N TRP A 204 16.84 0.76 -2.95
CA TRP A 204 16.85 -0.44 -3.78
C TRP A 204 18.25 -1.04 -3.99
N ILE A 205 19.27 -0.19 -4.13
CA ILE A 205 20.67 -0.61 -4.33
C ILE A 205 21.27 -1.16 -3.03
N VAL A 206 20.99 -0.52 -1.89
CA VAL A 206 21.51 -0.94 -0.57
C VAL A 206 20.89 -2.25 -0.09
N SER A 207 19.66 -2.57 -0.51
CA SER A 207 18.97 -3.80 -0.07
C SER A 207 19.41 -5.09 -0.76
N ARG A 208 20.17 -5.03 -1.86
CA ARG A 208 20.47 -6.22 -2.70
C ARG A 208 21.60 -7.14 -2.20
N PRO A 209 22.71 -6.64 -1.62
CA PRO A 209 23.81 -7.52 -1.18
C PRO A 209 23.41 -8.45 -0.02
N LEU A 210 22.49 -8.01 0.85
CA LEU A 210 22.00 -8.77 2.00
C LEU A 210 21.08 -9.95 1.61
N VAL A 211 20.41 -9.86 0.45
CA VAL A 211 19.48 -10.90 -0.04
C VAL A 211 20.22 -12.08 -0.67
N ILE A 212 21.46 -11.89 -1.13
CA ILE A 212 22.26 -12.93 -1.78
C ILE A 212 22.86 -13.89 -0.73
N LEU A 213 23.24 -13.38 0.45
CA LEU A 213 23.77 -14.19 1.56
C LEU A 213 22.70 -15.02 2.29
N ALA A 214 21.44 -14.60 2.26
CA ALA A 214 20.33 -15.34 2.89
C ALA A 214 19.91 -16.62 2.14
N ARG A 215 20.51 -16.91 0.98
CA ARG A 215 20.20 -18.08 0.14
C ARG A 215 20.92 -19.39 0.55
N ALA A 216 21.70 -19.38 1.63
CA ALA A 216 22.51 -20.52 2.06
C ALA A 216 21.81 -21.50 3.03
N PHE A 217 20.53 -21.31 3.35
CA PHE A 217 19.79 -22.22 4.24
C PHE A 217 18.98 -23.29 3.46
N PRO A 218 18.90 -24.53 3.97
CA PRO A 218 18.22 -25.63 3.29
C PRO A 218 16.72 -25.33 3.11
N ARG A 219 16.27 -25.33 1.85
CA ARG A 219 14.88 -25.09 1.43
C ARG A 219 13.99 -26.26 1.81
N GLN A 220 13.06 -26.08 2.74
CA GLN A 220 11.84 -26.90 2.80
C GLN A 220 10.74 -26.24 1.96
N ARG A 221 10.35 -26.93 0.88
CA ARG A 221 9.11 -26.74 0.09
C ARG A 221 8.80 -25.31 -0.40
N THR A 222 9.80 -24.55 -0.84
CA THR A 222 9.57 -23.25 -1.53
C THR A 222 9.67 -23.33 -3.06
N GLU A 223 10.16 -24.42 -3.62
CA GLU A 223 10.54 -24.47 -5.04
C GLU A 223 9.37 -24.60 -6.03
N ASN A 224 8.18 -25.02 -5.58
CA ASN A 224 7.03 -25.29 -6.47
C ASN A 224 5.72 -24.61 -6.04
N PHE A 225 5.74 -23.58 -5.19
CA PHE A 225 4.49 -22.87 -4.84
C PHE A 225 4.06 -21.98 -6.00
N HIS A 226 3.11 -22.48 -6.79
CA HIS A 226 2.37 -21.76 -7.82
C HIS A 226 0.88 -21.95 -7.57
N LEU A 227 0.13 -20.86 -7.41
CA LEU A 227 -1.33 -20.93 -7.45
C LEU A 227 -1.70 -21.33 -8.89
N THR A 228 -2.17 -22.56 -9.09
CA THR A 228 -2.63 -23.02 -10.40
C THR A 228 -3.84 -22.17 -10.84
N PRO A 229 -3.93 -21.76 -12.11
CA PRO A 229 -5.04 -20.94 -12.61
C PRO A 229 -6.43 -21.53 -12.29
N GLU A 230 -6.52 -22.86 -12.25
CA GLU A 230 -7.76 -23.62 -12.00
C GLU A 230 -8.31 -23.44 -10.57
N THR A 231 -7.46 -23.18 -9.57
CA THR A 231 -7.91 -22.95 -8.18
C THR A 231 -8.45 -21.55 -7.93
N GLY A 232 -8.44 -20.69 -8.95
CA GLY A 232 -8.83 -19.29 -8.87
C GLY A 232 -10.09 -18.93 -9.67
N GLU A 233 -10.82 -19.85 -10.27
CA GLU A 233 -11.97 -19.53 -11.14
C GLU A 233 -13.29 -19.26 -10.40
N ASN A 234 -13.37 -19.52 -9.09
CA ASN A 234 -14.53 -19.12 -8.32
C ASN A 234 -14.67 -17.58 -8.27
N GLU A 235 -15.87 -17.09 -8.60
CA GLU A 235 -16.24 -15.68 -8.62
C GLU A 235 -16.09 -15.06 -7.24
N MET A 236 -14.94 -14.43 -6.97
CA MET A 236 -14.77 -13.64 -5.76
C MET A 236 -15.54 -12.33 -5.94
N GLY A 237 -16.80 -12.32 -5.48
CA GLY A 237 -17.71 -11.19 -5.58
C GLY A 237 -17.14 -9.87 -5.04
N GLN A 238 -17.72 -8.75 -5.47
CA GLN A 238 -17.41 -7.45 -4.87
C GLN A 238 -17.88 -7.43 -3.41
N SER A 239 -16.93 -7.47 -2.47
CA SER A 239 -17.19 -7.67 -1.03
C SER A 239 -18.09 -6.64 -0.37
N ILE A 240 -18.09 -5.41 -0.88
CA ILE A 240 -18.82 -4.28 -0.29
C ILE A 240 -19.29 -3.41 -1.46
N PRO A 241 -20.57 -3.01 -1.53
CA PRO A 241 -21.04 -2.06 -2.54
C PRO A 241 -20.19 -0.79 -2.53
N ASN A 242 -19.82 -0.26 -3.70
CA ASN A 242 -18.96 0.92 -3.81
C ASN A 242 -19.48 2.13 -3.00
N THR A 243 -20.81 2.27 -2.91
CA THR A 243 -21.48 3.31 -2.11
C THR A 243 -21.22 3.14 -0.61
N LEU A 244 -21.28 1.92 -0.10
CA LEU A 244 -20.99 1.61 1.31
C LEU A 244 -19.49 1.76 1.61
N ALA A 245 -18.62 1.34 0.69
CA ALA A 245 -17.17 1.53 0.82
C ALA A 245 -16.82 3.03 0.87
N ALA A 246 -17.35 3.84 -0.05
CA ALA A 246 -17.13 5.29 -0.07
C ALA A 246 -17.65 5.97 1.21
N ARG A 247 -18.84 5.59 1.69
CA ARG A 247 -19.41 6.10 2.95
C ARG A 247 -18.55 5.74 4.17
N THR A 248 -18.05 4.50 4.22
CA THR A 248 -17.17 4.04 5.28
C THR A 248 -15.87 4.84 5.30
N ILE A 249 -15.26 5.07 4.13
CA ILE A 249 -14.06 5.89 3.99
C ILE A 249 -14.33 7.33 4.44
N ALA A 250 -15.40 7.95 3.95
CA ALA A 250 -15.76 9.32 4.32
C ALA A 250 -15.97 9.46 5.84
N ARG A 251 -16.67 8.50 6.47
CA ARG A 251 -16.87 8.48 7.93
C ARG A 251 -15.57 8.25 8.69
N ALA A 252 -14.71 7.35 8.23
CA ALA A 252 -13.39 7.12 8.83
C ALA A 252 -12.51 8.37 8.77
N THR A 253 -12.49 9.06 7.62
CA THR A 253 -11.78 10.34 7.46
C THR A 253 -12.36 11.43 8.36
N GLY A 254 -13.69 11.57 8.43
CA GLY A 254 -14.34 12.50 9.35
C GLY A 254 -14.01 12.20 10.81
N ASN A 255 -14.01 10.92 11.20
CA ASN A 255 -13.68 10.50 12.56
C ASN A 255 -12.21 10.77 12.92
N LEU A 256 -11.28 10.65 11.97
CA LEU A 256 -9.88 11.05 12.17
C LEU A 256 -9.75 12.54 12.50
N ILE A 257 -10.55 13.40 11.86
CA ILE A 257 -10.55 14.86 12.09
C ILE A 257 -11.23 15.19 13.42
N LEU A 258 -12.37 14.56 13.71
CA LEU A 258 -13.18 14.83 14.90
C LEU A 258 -12.69 14.10 16.17
N GLY A 259 -11.60 13.33 16.10
CA GLY A 259 -11.10 12.56 17.24
C GLY A 259 -12.01 11.41 17.69
N ARG A 260 -12.84 10.88 16.78
CA ARG A 260 -13.73 9.74 17.03
C ARG A 260 -13.09 8.42 16.60
N PRO A 261 -13.50 7.27 17.15
CA PRO A 261 -12.98 5.96 16.75
C PRO A 261 -13.33 5.65 15.30
N ILE A 262 -12.38 5.05 14.57
CA ILE A 262 -12.61 4.55 13.20
C ILE A 262 -13.33 3.21 13.27
N CYS A 263 -12.83 2.32 14.13
CA CYS A 263 -13.36 0.97 14.30
C CYS A 263 -13.63 0.74 15.79
N ILE A 264 -14.69 0.01 16.11
CA ILE A 264 -14.86 -0.56 17.45
C ILE A 264 -15.03 -2.08 17.34
N ALA A 265 -14.55 -2.80 18.34
CA ALA A 265 -14.97 -4.18 18.57
C ALA A 265 -16.10 -4.16 19.59
N LEU A 266 -17.28 -4.59 19.19
CA LEU A 266 -18.43 -4.79 20.06
C LEU A 266 -18.39 -6.23 20.57
N GLU A 267 -17.79 -6.44 21.74
CA GLU A 267 -17.78 -7.75 22.40
C GLU A 267 -19.16 -7.98 23.02
N VAL A 268 -20.03 -8.74 22.33
CA VAL A 268 -21.43 -8.98 22.75
C VAL A 268 -21.57 -10.08 23.80
N THR A 269 -20.51 -10.88 23.97
CA THR A 269 -20.38 -11.89 25.01
C THR A 269 -18.90 -12.25 25.16
N HIS A 270 -18.47 -12.68 26.34
CA HIS A 270 -17.16 -13.32 26.53
C HIS A 270 -17.20 -14.85 26.48
N ASN A 271 -18.40 -15.43 26.40
CA ASN A 271 -18.60 -16.86 26.23
C ASN A 271 -18.19 -17.31 24.82
N CYS A 272 -17.49 -18.43 24.74
CA CYS A 272 -17.03 -19.00 23.47
C CYS A 272 -17.32 -20.49 23.38
N THR A 273 -17.64 -20.98 22.18
CA THR A 273 -17.67 -22.43 21.89
C THR A 273 -16.28 -23.06 21.91
N ALA A 274 -15.24 -22.26 21.68
CA ALA A 274 -13.85 -22.72 21.62
C ALA A 274 -13.14 -22.48 22.95
N ASN A 275 -12.04 -23.21 23.14
CA ASN A 275 -11.09 -22.98 24.23
C ASN A 275 -9.66 -23.01 23.64
N CYS A 276 -9.40 -22.09 22.70
CA CYS A 276 -8.21 -22.11 21.86
C CYS A 276 -6.91 -22.01 22.67
N LYS A 277 -5.85 -22.70 22.25
CA LYS A 277 -4.56 -22.69 22.93
C LYS A 277 -3.87 -21.31 22.99
N HIS A 278 -4.26 -20.39 22.11
CA HIS A 278 -3.69 -19.04 21.97
C HIS A 278 -4.65 -17.92 22.41
N CYS A 279 -5.75 -18.24 23.07
CA CYS A 279 -6.79 -17.29 23.48
C CYS A 279 -7.06 -17.41 24.98
N ASP A 280 -7.52 -16.33 25.60
CA ASP A 280 -7.96 -16.23 26.99
C ASP A 280 -9.48 -16.43 27.14
N LYS A 281 -10.23 -16.50 26.04
CA LYS A 281 -11.68 -16.76 26.07
C LYS A 281 -11.96 -18.27 26.08
N GLY A 282 -13.03 -18.64 26.77
CA GLY A 282 -13.50 -20.03 26.90
C GLY A 282 -14.99 -20.11 27.21
N PRO A 283 -15.51 -21.31 27.52
CA PRO A 283 -16.91 -21.47 27.89
C PRO A 283 -17.21 -20.90 29.28
N ARG A 284 -18.41 -20.35 29.46
CA ARG A 284 -19.05 -20.00 30.75
C ARG A 284 -18.31 -18.93 31.56
N VAL A 285 -18.28 -17.71 31.02
CA VAL A 285 -17.92 -16.48 31.72
C VAL A 285 -19.18 -15.67 32.00
N GLU A 286 -19.34 -15.19 33.23
CA GLU A 286 -20.37 -14.20 33.56
C GLU A 286 -19.94 -12.84 33.01
N ASP A 287 -20.70 -12.31 32.06
CA ASP A 287 -20.31 -11.11 31.31
C ASP A 287 -21.26 -9.91 31.51
N ASN A 288 -22.28 -10.02 32.37
CA ASN A 288 -23.25 -8.94 32.65
C ASN A 288 -23.78 -8.27 31.37
N ALA A 289 -24.03 -9.07 30.32
CA ALA A 289 -24.28 -8.58 28.98
C ALA A 289 -25.55 -7.72 28.90
N VAL A 290 -25.40 -6.49 28.39
CA VAL A 290 -26.53 -5.56 28.19
C VAL A 290 -27.39 -5.95 26.97
N GLY A 291 -28.55 -5.30 26.87
CA GLY A 291 -29.49 -5.49 25.76
C GLY A 291 -29.15 -4.68 24.49
N PRO A 292 -29.83 -4.95 23.37
CA PRO A 292 -29.64 -4.27 22.08
C PRO A 292 -29.70 -2.73 22.17
N GLU A 293 -30.65 -2.19 22.95
CA GLU A 293 -30.85 -0.75 23.10
C GLU A 293 -29.63 -0.05 23.67
N ARG A 294 -29.00 -0.63 24.69
CA ARG A 294 -27.79 -0.07 25.29
C ARG A 294 -26.61 -0.07 24.31
N TYR A 295 -26.44 -1.14 23.53
CA TYR A 295 -25.42 -1.16 22.49
C TYR A 295 -25.67 -0.13 21.40
N ARG A 296 -26.93 0.11 21.01
CA ARG A 296 -27.29 1.18 20.09
C ARG A 296 -26.86 2.53 20.63
N GLU A 297 -27.24 2.88 21.85
CA GLU A 297 -26.88 4.15 22.50
C GLU A 297 -25.35 4.39 22.50
N VAL A 298 -24.59 3.39 22.95
CA VAL A 298 -23.12 3.47 23.01
C VAL A 298 -22.53 3.64 21.61
N CYS A 299 -22.98 2.84 20.64
CA CYS A 299 -22.48 2.93 19.26
C CYS A 299 -22.87 4.25 18.57
N GLU A 300 -24.03 4.82 18.88
CA GLU A 300 -24.46 6.13 18.37
C GLU A 300 -23.59 7.26 18.94
N ALA A 301 -23.30 7.22 20.24
CA ALA A 301 -22.41 8.18 20.90
C ALA A 301 -20.99 8.14 20.32
N LEU A 302 -20.47 6.94 20.03
CA LEU A 302 -19.14 6.75 19.46
C LEU A 302 -19.08 7.05 17.95
N SER A 303 -20.18 6.79 17.24
CA SER A 303 -20.34 7.01 15.80
C SER A 303 -19.18 6.44 14.93
N PRO A 304 -18.77 5.16 15.10
CA PRO A 304 -17.65 4.57 14.39
C PRO A 304 -17.92 4.36 12.89
N ALA A 305 -16.87 4.21 12.07
CA ALA A 305 -17.03 3.84 10.66
C ALA A 305 -17.28 2.34 10.48
N VAL A 306 -16.67 1.52 11.33
CA VAL A 306 -16.75 0.05 11.31
C VAL A 306 -17.08 -0.46 12.71
N ILE A 307 -18.00 -1.42 12.81
CA ILE A 307 -18.28 -2.17 14.03
C ILE A 307 -17.96 -3.65 13.76
N GLN A 308 -17.02 -4.20 14.52
CA GLN A 308 -16.75 -5.63 14.55
C GLN A 308 -17.56 -6.26 15.69
N ILE A 309 -18.61 -6.99 15.34
CA ILE A 309 -19.37 -7.82 16.27
C ILE A 309 -18.46 -9.00 16.65
N ALA A 310 -17.96 -9.00 17.89
CA ALA A 310 -16.88 -9.86 18.36
C ALA A 310 -17.15 -10.32 19.82
N GLY A 311 -16.12 -10.81 20.51
CA GLY A 311 -16.20 -11.29 21.89
C GLY A 311 -15.46 -12.60 22.10
N GLY A 312 -16.13 -13.54 22.77
CA GLY A 312 -15.84 -14.97 22.62
C GLY A 312 -16.35 -15.45 21.25
N GLU A 313 -17.51 -16.12 21.22
CA GLU A 313 -18.21 -16.46 19.99
C GLU A 313 -19.54 -15.70 19.92
N PRO A 314 -19.69 -14.67 19.08
CA PRO A 314 -20.92 -13.87 19.03
C PRO A 314 -22.17 -14.70 18.72
N LEU A 315 -22.04 -15.79 17.95
CA LEU A 315 -23.16 -16.67 17.62
C LEU A 315 -23.64 -17.52 18.81
N TRP A 316 -22.93 -17.50 19.94
CA TRP A 316 -23.41 -18.05 21.22
C TRP A 316 -24.49 -17.15 21.85
N ARG A 317 -24.54 -15.86 21.51
CA ARG A 317 -25.51 -14.90 22.06
C ARG A 317 -26.89 -15.09 21.41
N HIS A 318 -27.89 -15.46 22.20
CA HIS A 318 -29.23 -15.81 21.71
C HIS A 318 -29.95 -14.69 20.92
N ASN A 319 -29.80 -13.41 21.30
CA ASN A 319 -30.45 -12.26 20.67
C ASN A 319 -29.51 -11.49 19.71
N ILE A 320 -28.51 -12.16 19.14
CA ILE A 320 -27.50 -11.51 18.28
C ILE A 320 -28.12 -10.79 17.07
N LEU A 321 -29.19 -11.32 16.50
CA LEU A 321 -29.89 -10.69 15.38
C LEU A 321 -30.54 -9.36 15.80
N ASP A 322 -31.07 -9.27 17.01
CA ASP A 322 -31.71 -8.05 17.51
C ASP A 322 -30.67 -6.97 17.80
N ILE A 323 -29.49 -7.36 18.33
CA ILE A 323 -28.34 -6.45 18.47
C ILE A 323 -27.94 -5.90 17.10
N ILE A 324 -27.76 -6.75 16.09
CA ILE A 324 -27.36 -6.32 14.74
C ILE A 324 -28.40 -5.37 14.14
N ARG A 325 -29.70 -5.68 14.27
CA ARG A 325 -30.80 -4.83 13.80
C ARG A 325 -30.83 -3.48 14.51
N ALA A 326 -30.60 -3.45 15.82
CA ALA A 326 -30.56 -2.21 16.60
C ALA A 326 -29.42 -1.26 16.17
N LEU A 327 -28.34 -1.80 15.61
CA LEU A 327 -27.22 -1.01 15.05
C LEU A 327 -27.50 -0.48 13.63
N HIS A 328 -28.57 -0.95 12.98
CA HIS A 328 -28.92 -0.50 11.64
C HIS A 328 -29.57 0.89 11.67
N LYS A 329 -29.08 1.82 10.85
CA LYS A 329 -29.65 3.15 10.69
C LYS A 329 -29.70 3.53 9.21
N PRO A 330 -30.89 3.66 8.59
CA PRO A 330 -31.01 4.01 7.18
C PRO A 330 -30.13 5.22 6.81
N GLY A 331 -29.29 5.07 5.77
CA GLY A 331 -28.37 6.12 5.33
C GLY A 331 -27.17 6.42 6.26
N ARG A 332 -27.09 5.84 7.47
CA ARG A 332 -26.03 6.09 8.46
C ARG A 332 -25.42 4.83 9.11
N THR A 333 -25.83 3.62 8.72
CA THR A 333 -25.28 2.36 9.27
C THR A 333 -23.75 2.31 9.06
N PRO A 334 -22.96 2.04 10.11
CA PRO A 334 -21.54 1.71 9.95
C PRO A 334 -21.37 0.38 9.22
N LEU A 335 -20.16 0.09 8.73
CA LEU A 335 -19.87 -1.23 8.19
C LEU A 335 -19.89 -2.25 9.33
N LEU A 336 -20.84 -3.18 9.30
CA LEU A 336 -20.95 -4.25 10.30
C LEU A 336 -20.20 -5.50 9.82
N ALA A 337 -19.23 -5.95 10.62
CA ALA A 337 -18.45 -7.15 10.38
C ALA A 337 -18.62 -8.13 11.54
N LEU A 338 -18.94 -9.39 11.25
CA LEU A 338 -18.96 -10.45 12.26
C LEU A 338 -17.57 -11.07 12.36
N VAL A 339 -17.03 -11.21 13.57
CA VAL A 339 -15.81 -11.97 13.86
C VAL A 339 -16.20 -13.25 14.57
N SER A 340 -15.97 -14.41 13.97
CA SER A 340 -16.48 -15.69 14.47
C SER A 340 -15.51 -16.83 14.22
N ASN A 341 -15.50 -17.82 15.11
CA ASN A 341 -14.88 -19.13 14.87
C ASN A 341 -15.73 -20.03 13.96
N ALA A 342 -16.97 -19.61 13.65
CA ALA A 342 -17.94 -20.24 12.76
C ALA A 342 -18.40 -21.66 13.12
N SER A 343 -18.06 -22.17 14.31
CA SER A 343 -18.56 -23.46 14.82
C SER A 343 -20.09 -23.55 14.89
N LEU A 344 -20.78 -22.44 15.16
CA LEU A 344 -22.24 -22.36 15.20
C LEU A 344 -22.85 -21.80 13.91
N LEU A 345 -22.03 -21.45 12.91
CA LEU A 345 -22.48 -20.81 11.69
C LEU A 345 -23.02 -21.86 10.71
N THR A 346 -24.16 -21.55 10.10
CA THR A 346 -24.80 -22.35 9.05
C THR A 346 -25.16 -21.44 7.87
N ILE A 347 -25.49 -22.01 6.71
CA ILE A 347 -25.95 -21.23 5.55
C ILE A 347 -27.20 -20.40 5.88
N GLU A 348 -28.12 -20.95 6.66
CA GLU A 348 -29.32 -20.25 7.12
C GLU A 348 -28.97 -19.06 8.02
N LYS A 349 -28.09 -19.26 9.02
CA LYS A 349 -27.64 -18.17 9.89
C LYS A 349 -26.88 -17.11 9.09
N TYR A 350 -26.02 -17.51 8.15
CA TYR A 350 -25.32 -16.59 7.25
C TYR A 350 -26.32 -15.66 6.53
N ARG A 351 -27.38 -16.20 5.92
CA ARG A 351 -28.42 -15.41 5.25
C ARG A 351 -29.13 -14.45 6.21
N LYS A 352 -29.60 -14.96 7.35
CA LYS A 352 -30.27 -14.14 8.40
C LYS A 352 -29.39 -13.00 8.90
N LEU A 353 -28.09 -13.24 9.09
CA LEU A 353 -27.12 -12.23 9.53
C LEU A 353 -26.88 -11.17 8.46
N ARG A 354 -26.83 -11.55 7.17
CA ARG A 354 -26.73 -10.60 6.06
C ARG A 354 -27.98 -9.74 5.92
N GLU A 355 -29.15 -10.35 6.02
CA GLU A 355 -30.44 -9.66 6.01
C GLU A 355 -30.53 -8.64 7.17
N ALA A 356 -30.05 -9.01 8.36
CA ALA A 356 -29.98 -8.12 9.51
C ALA A 356 -28.99 -6.95 9.30
N GLY A 357 -28.01 -7.09 8.41
CA GLY A 357 -27.13 -5.99 8.00
C GLY A 357 -25.63 -6.27 8.06
N ILE A 358 -25.19 -7.49 8.41
CA ILE A 358 -23.77 -7.87 8.34
C ILE A 358 -23.32 -7.84 6.87
N ARG A 359 -22.16 -7.19 6.63
CA ARG A 359 -21.57 -7.06 5.29
C ARG A 359 -20.17 -7.65 5.19
N GLN A 360 -19.64 -8.19 6.27
CA GLN A 360 -18.37 -8.89 6.28
C GLN A 360 -18.39 -10.01 7.34
N PHE A 361 -17.92 -11.19 6.96
CA PHE A 361 -17.73 -12.34 7.84
C PHE A 361 -16.24 -12.61 7.96
N SER A 362 -15.65 -12.22 9.09
CA SER A 362 -14.27 -12.49 9.46
C SER A 362 -14.20 -13.82 10.20
N ILE A 363 -13.98 -14.92 9.47
CA ILE A 363 -13.96 -16.28 10.01
C ILE A 363 -12.53 -16.68 10.32
N SER A 364 -12.27 -17.20 11.51
CA SER A 364 -10.91 -17.56 11.87
C SER A 364 -10.44 -18.91 11.31
N LEU A 365 -9.20 -18.98 10.85
CA LEU A 365 -8.52 -20.23 10.46
C LEU A 365 -7.04 -20.16 10.88
N ASP A 366 -6.57 -21.17 11.61
CA ASP A 366 -5.19 -21.19 12.14
C ASP A 366 -4.31 -22.24 11.48
N PHE A 367 -4.88 -23.32 10.93
CA PHE A 367 -4.17 -24.41 10.24
C PHE A 367 -4.98 -24.85 9.01
N PRO A 368 -4.32 -25.41 7.98
CA PRO A 368 -4.95 -25.83 6.73
C PRO A 368 -5.56 -27.25 6.78
N ASP A 369 -5.75 -27.82 7.97
CA ASP A 369 -6.22 -29.18 8.22
C ASP A 369 -6.71 -29.33 9.68
N ASP A 370 -6.98 -30.57 10.11
CA ASP A 370 -7.52 -30.95 11.42
C ASP A 370 -6.65 -30.50 12.61
N ARG A 371 -5.40 -30.08 12.41
CA ARG A 371 -4.63 -29.39 13.47
C ARG A 371 -5.34 -28.12 13.94
N HIS A 372 -6.22 -27.54 13.12
CA HIS A 372 -7.07 -26.43 13.48
C HIS A 372 -8.01 -26.80 14.64
N ASP A 373 -8.54 -28.02 14.62
CA ASP A 373 -9.47 -28.56 15.61
C ASP A 373 -8.79 -28.67 16.96
N ASP A 374 -7.59 -29.26 16.99
CA ASP A 374 -6.75 -29.38 18.18
C ASP A 374 -6.34 -28.01 18.74
N PHE A 375 -6.03 -27.07 17.84
CA PHE A 375 -5.59 -25.74 18.24
C PHE A 375 -6.72 -24.91 18.85
N ARG A 376 -7.96 -25.11 18.38
CA ARG A 376 -9.17 -24.44 18.87
C ARG A 376 -9.95 -25.24 19.92
N ARG A 377 -9.60 -26.52 20.08
CA ARG A 377 -10.30 -27.51 20.90
C ARG A 377 -11.76 -27.71 20.50
N ILE A 378 -12.02 -27.79 19.19
CA ILE A 378 -13.34 -28.10 18.62
C ILE A 378 -13.16 -29.21 17.57
N PRO A 379 -13.49 -30.47 17.90
CA PRO A 379 -13.45 -31.57 16.94
C PRO A 379 -14.39 -31.35 15.75
N GLY A 380 -13.93 -31.66 14.53
CA GLY A 380 -14.65 -31.51 13.28
C GLY A 380 -14.74 -30.08 12.74
N LEU A 381 -14.06 -29.10 13.35
CA LEU A 381 -14.20 -27.69 12.97
C LEU A 381 -13.65 -27.43 11.56
N PHE A 382 -12.46 -27.94 11.23
CA PHE A 382 -11.87 -27.76 9.92
C PHE A 382 -12.75 -28.39 8.84
N ALA A 383 -13.24 -29.61 9.05
CA ALA A 383 -14.15 -30.28 8.13
C ALA A 383 -15.44 -29.47 7.90
N HIS A 384 -16.02 -28.92 8.96
CA HIS A 384 -17.16 -28.00 8.87
C HIS A 384 -16.85 -26.75 8.04
N LEU A 385 -15.72 -26.07 8.30
CA LEU A 385 -15.29 -24.90 7.52
C LEU A 385 -15.03 -25.26 6.05
N ASN A 386 -14.43 -26.42 5.79
CA ASN A 386 -14.09 -26.88 4.46
C ASN A 386 -15.35 -27.12 3.58
N GLY A 387 -16.49 -27.45 4.18
CA GLY A 387 -17.79 -27.48 3.50
C GLY A 387 -18.52 -26.12 3.49
N LEU A 388 -18.52 -25.41 4.62
CA LEU A 388 -19.31 -24.20 4.82
C LEU A 388 -18.80 -23.01 4.01
N ILE A 389 -17.49 -22.75 4.00
CA ILE A 389 -16.92 -21.54 3.40
C ILE A 389 -17.13 -21.52 1.87
N PRO A 390 -16.83 -22.60 1.11
CA PRO A 390 -17.12 -22.64 -0.32
C PRO A 390 -18.62 -22.47 -0.61
N ALA A 391 -19.49 -23.09 0.18
CA ALA A 391 -20.94 -22.97 0.03
C ALA A 391 -21.46 -21.55 0.32
N MET A 392 -20.82 -20.81 1.24
CA MET A 392 -21.11 -19.39 1.43
C MET A 392 -20.53 -18.54 0.29
N ALA A 393 -19.33 -18.87 -0.20
CA ALA A 393 -18.67 -18.14 -1.27
C ALA A 393 -19.42 -18.24 -2.61
N SER A 394 -20.08 -19.37 -2.88
CA SER A 394 -20.85 -19.61 -4.11
C SER A 394 -22.03 -18.65 -4.30
N PHE A 395 -22.49 -17.97 -3.24
CA PHE A 395 -23.48 -16.89 -3.36
C PHE A 395 -22.94 -15.62 -4.04
N GLY A 396 -21.64 -15.54 -4.34
CA GLY A 396 -21.05 -14.41 -5.09
C GLY A 396 -21.03 -13.08 -4.34
N ASN A 397 -21.20 -13.10 -3.02
CA ASN A 397 -21.28 -11.89 -2.20
C ASN A 397 -19.92 -11.25 -1.89
N GLY A 398 -18.85 -12.05 -1.97
CA GLY A 398 -17.48 -11.60 -1.69
C GLY A 398 -17.21 -11.16 -0.25
N ASP A 399 -18.12 -11.39 0.69
CA ASP A 399 -18.09 -10.83 2.04
C ASP A 399 -17.34 -11.70 3.06
N ILE A 400 -16.69 -12.77 2.62
CA ILE A 400 -15.99 -13.71 3.48
C ILE A 400 -14.50 -13.38 3.52
N THR A 401 -13.99 -13.18 4.73
CA THR A 401 -12.56 -12.99 5.01
C THR A 401 -12.13 -14.02 6.04
N ILE A 402 -11.21 -14.89 5.68
CA ILE A 402 -10.51 -15.76 6.61
C ILE A 402 -9.44 -14.95 7.33
N ASN A 403 -9.40 -15.03 8.66
CA ASN A 403 -8.41 -14.34 9.48
C ASN A 403 -7.50 -15.36 10.17
N THR A 404 -6.20 -15.26 9.90
CA THR A 404 -5.18 -16.15 10.46
C THR A 404 -4.26 -15.38 11.40
N CYS A 405 -4.19 -15.82 12.65
CA CYS A 405 -3.21 -15.34 13.62
C CYS A 405 -1.90 -16.09 13.42
N ILE A 406 -0.84 -15.40 13.02
CA ILE A 406 0.49 -15.97 12.83
C ILE A 406 1.10 -16.23 14.21
N THR A 407 1.32 -17.50 14.50
CA THR A 407 1.95 -18.03 15.72
C THR A 407 3.16 -18.88 15.35
N ARG A 408 4.01 -19.18 16.33
CA ARG A 408 5.12 -20.12 16.17
C ARG A 408 4.65 -21.51 15.70
N ALA A 409 3.42 -21.91 16.05
CA ALA A 409 2.87 -23.21 15.72
C ALA A 409 2.41 -23.34 14.26
N ASN A 410 1.95 -22.23 13.63
CA ASN A 410 1.35 -22.28 12.30
C ASN A 410 2.12 -21.55 11.20
N TYR A 411 3.08 -20.68 11.54
CA TYR A 411 3.81 -19.92 10.52
C TYR A 411 4.53 -20.79 9.45
N PRO A 412 4.95 -22.05 9.72
CA PRO A 412 5.50 -22.91 8.67
C PRO A 412 4.49 -23.26 7.56
N PHE A 413 3.19 -23.15 7.83
CA PHE A 413 2.08 -23.61 6.97
C PHE A 413 1.30 -22.45 6.34
N LEU A 414 1.82 -21.20 6.38
CA LEU A 414 1.08 -20.05 5.83
C LEU A 414 0.78 -20.19 4.33
N LEU A 415 1.63 -20.84 3.55
CA LEU A 415 1.39 -21.09 2.12
C LEU A 415 0.23 -22.06 1.91
N ASP A 416 0.16 -23.14 2.70
CA ASP A 416 -0.94 -24.11 2.64
C ASP A 416 -2.28 -23.47 3.08
N ILE A 417 -2.23 -22.52 4.03
CA ILE A 417 -3.39 -21.70 4.42
C ILE A 417 -3.81 -20.79 3.26
N VAL A 418 -2.87 -20.13 2.58
CA VAL A 418 -3.16 -19.30 1.39
C VAL A 418 -3.86 -20.14 0.31
N GLU A 419 -3.35 -21.34 0.03
CA GLU A 419 -3.93 -22.26 -0.95
C GLU A 419 -5.34 -22.72 -0.55
N THR A 420 -5.51 -23.12 0.72
CA THR A 420 -6.81 -23.54 1.27
C THR A 420 -7.86 -22.44 1.13
N VAL A 421 -7.51 -21.21 1.50
CA VAL A 421 -8.44 -20.07 1.42
C VAL A 421 -8.72 -19.66 -0.02
N ALA A 422 -7.73 -19.74 -0.91
CA ALA A 422 -7.93 -19.52 -2.34
C ALA A 422 -8.92 -20.54 -2.93
N ARG A 423 -8.74 -21.84 -2.62
CA ARG A 423 -9.64 -22.93 -3.02
C ARG A 423 -11.08 -22.69 -2.53
N TRP A 424 -11.24 -22.17 -1.32
CA TRP A 424 -12.55 -21.82 -0.77
C TRP A 424 -13.21 -20.60 -1.42
N GLY A 425 -12.51 -19.87 -2.30
CA GLY A 425 -13.04 -18.65 -2.92
C GLY A 425 -13.16 -17.46 -1.95
N ALA A 426 -12.46 -17.51 -0.83
CA ALA A 426 -12.50 -16.49 0.21
C ALA A 426 -11.26 -15.58 0.19
N LYS A 427 -11.30 -14.51 0.98
CA LYS A 427 -10.17 -13.57 1.17
C LYS A 427 -9.38 -13.98 2.40
N LEU A 428 -8.08 -13.70 2.44
CA LEU A 428 -7.21 -14.00 3.59
C LEU A 428 -6.63 -12.73 4.20
N ASN A 429 -6.76 -12.57 5.51
CA ASN A 429 -6.08 -11.56 6.30
C ASN A 429 -5.19 -12.22 7.37
N PHE A 430 -3.96 -11.73 7.48
CA PHE A 430 -3.03 -12.12 8.53
C PHE A 430 -3.04 -11.12 9.68
N SER A 431 -2.77 -11.62 10.89
CA SER A 431 -2.51 -10.87 12.12
C SER A 431 -1.32 -11.47 12.86
N THR A 432 -0.62 -10.70 13.70
CA THR A 432 0.36 -11.27 14.64
C THR A 432 -0.33 -11.84 15.87
N TYR A 433 0.36 -12.74 16.54
CA TYR A 433 0.05 -13.13 17.91
C TYR A 433 0.67 -12.15 18.92
N THR A 434 0.07 -12.11 20.11
CA THR A 434 0.63 -11.46 21.30
C THR A 434 0.10 -12.20 22.52
N ASP A 435 0.95 -12.35 23.51
CA ASP A 435 0.75 -13.03 24.78
C ASP A 435 0.15 -12.13 25.86
N LEU A 436 -0.10 -10.85 25.59
CA LEU A 436 -0.59 -9.90 26.60
C LEU A 436 -1.89 -10.34 27.30
N ARG A 437 -2.73 -11.12 26.61
CA ARG A 437 -4.00 -11.64 27.18
C ARG A 437 -3.84 -12.98 27.87
N THR A 438 -3.01 -13.87 27.31
CA THR A 438 -2.87 -15.26 27.75
C THR A 438 -1.76 -15.44 28.77
N ARG A 439 -0.79 -14.51 28.81
CA ARG A 439 0.52 -14.64 29.47
C ARG A 439 1.29 -15.90 29.03
N ASN A 440 0.93 -16.46 27.89
CA ASN A 440 1.56 -17.61 27.29
C ASN A 440 2.34 -17.14 26.05
N ASP A 441 3.66 -17.07 26.18
CA ASP A 441 4.52 -16.60 25.13
C ASP A 441 5.03 -17.71 24.19
N ASP A 442 4.62 -18.98 24.38
CA ASP A 442 5.07 -20.14 23.59
C ASP A 442 4.68 -20.08 22.11
N TYR A 443 3.64 -19.30 21.82
CA TYR A 443 3.12 -19.08 20.49
C TYR A 443 3.70 -17.84 19.80
N ASN A 444 4.54 -17.05 20.49
CA ASN A 444 5.30 -15.98 19.85
C ASN A 444 6.47 -16.53 19.03
N LEU A 445 6.80 -15.84 17.94
CA LEU A 445 8.07 -16.05 17.24
C LEU A 445 9.18 -15.45 18.10
N ARG A 446 10.21 -16.23 18.41
CA ARG A 446 11.24 -15.87 19.39
C ARG A 446 12.65 -15.87 18.80
N HIS A 447 12.89 -16.66 17.76
CA HIS A 447 14.22 -16.85 17.22
C HIS A 447 14.42 -16.06 15.92
N PRO A 448 15.63 -15.53 15.65
CA PRO A 448 15.94 -14.88 14.38
C PRO A 448 15.62 -15.75 13.15
N GLU A 449 15.75 -17.07 13.29
CA GLU A 449 15.39 -18.06 12.28
C GLU A 449 13.89 -18.03 11.93
N ASP A 450 13.01 -17.82 12.91
CA ASP A 450 11.57 -17.70 12.68
C ASP A 450 11.27 -16.49 11.78
N THR A 451 11.91 -15.34 12.08
CA THR A 451 11.74 -14.11 11.29
C THR A 451 12.37 -14.20 9.91
N ALA A 452 13.52 -14.87 9.78
CA ALA A 452 14.17 -15.11 8.49
C ALA A 452 13.28 -15.99 7.59
N ARG A 453 12.69 -17.05 8.15
CA ARG A 453 11.71 -17.88 7.44
C ARG A 453 10.44 -17.11 7.09
N LEU A 454 9.97 -16.22 7.97
CA LEU A 454 8.81 -15.39 7.70
C LEU A 454 9.06 -14.36 6.58
N HIS A 455 10.28 -13.84 6.43
CA HIS A 455 10.69 -13.03 5.27
C HIS A 455 10.64 -13.86 3.97
N ALA A 456 11.17 -15.09 3.98
CA ALA A 456 11.13 -15.97 2.81
C ALA A 456 9.68 -16.33 2.39
N LEU A 457 8.80 -16.52 3.38
CA LEU A 457 7.36 -16.71 3.13
C LEU A 457 6.73 -15.44 2.55
N ALA A 458 7.05 -14.27 3.08
CA ALA A 458 6.56 -12.99 2.54
C ALA A 458 6.98 -12.80 1.07
N ASP A 459 8.24 -13.08 0.74
CA ASP A 459 8.75 -12.96 -0.63
C ASP A 459 8.01 -13.91 -1.58
N THR A 460 7.69 -15.12 -1.12
CA THR A 460 6.90 -16.10 -1.89
C THR A 460 5.44 -15.66 -2.07
N ILE A 461 4.78 -15.22 -0.99
CA ILE A 461 3.36 -14.80 -0.99
C ILE A 461 3.15 -13.56 -1.88
N PHE A 462 4.09 -12.61 -1.85
CA PHE A 462 3.98 -11.34 -2.58
C PHE A 462 4.77 -11.31 -3.90
N SER A 463 5.29 -12.46 -4.36
CA SER A 463 5.98 -12.57 -5.65
C SER A 463 5.03 -12.24 -6.82
N ARG A 464 5.58 -11.74 -7.94
CA ARG A 464 4.78 -11.36 -9.12
C ARG A 464 4.07 -12.54 -9.79
N HIS A 465 4.61 -13.75 -9.66
CA HIS A 465 4.05 -14.98 -10.25
C HIS A 465 2.96 -15.58 -9.37
N ASN A 466 3.05 -15.41 -8.05
CA ASN A 466 2.09 -15.97 -7.10
C ASN A 466 1.02 -15.00 -6.65
N GLY A 467 1.03 -13.77 -7.19
CA GLY A 467 0.29 -12.60 -6.73
C GLY A 467 -1.00 -12.96 -5.99
N ALA A 468 -0.88 -13.19 -4.68
CA ALA A 468 -1.87 -13.92 -3.91
C ALA A 468 -3.18 -13.14 -3.93
N SER A 469 -4.06 -13.54 -4.84
CA SER A 469 -5.25 -12.77 -5.23
C SER A 469 -6.26 -12.70 -4.09
N CYS A 470 -6.23 -13.71 -3.21
CA CYS A 470 -7.04 -13.76 -2.00
C CYS A 470 -6.43 -13.00 -0.82
N VAL A 471 -5.11 -12.74 -0.78
CA VAL A 471 -4.45 -12.11 0.39
C VAL A 471 -4.69 -10.60 0.41
N MET A 472 -5.45 -10.17 1.41
CA MET A 472 -5.84 -8.78 1.65
C MET A 472 -4.81 -8.00 2.46
N THR A 473 -3.99 -8.69 3.25
CA THR A 473 -2.88 -8.05 3.97
C THR A 473 -1.86 -7.51 2.97
N GLY A 474 -1.65 -6.21 2.95
CA GLY A 474 -0.63 -5.58 2.10
C GLY A 474 0.78 -6.02 2.51
N GLU A 475 1.69 -6.14 1.54
CA GLU A 475 3.08 -6.54 1.78
C GLU A 475 3.76 -5.67 2.84
N GLY A 476 3.55 -4.35 2.80
CA GLY A 476 4.10 -3.43 3.79
C GLY A 476 3.60 -3.67 5.21
N VAL A 477 2.34 -4.12 5.38
CA VAL A 477 1.80 -4.52 6.68
C VAL A 477 2.44 -5.82 7.13
N PHE A 478 2.50 -6.82 6.25
CA PHE A 478 3.08 -8.11 6.57
C PHE A 478 4.55 -7.98 6.98
N ARG A 479 5.34 -7.18 6.25
CA ARG A 479 6.74 -6.91 6.63
C ARG A 479 6.86 -6.16 7.97
N ARG A 480 5.86 -5.37 8.38
CA ARG A 480 5.82 -4.78 9.73
C ARG A 480 5.46 -5.80 10.81
N TYR A 481 4.71 -6.86 10.50
CA TYR A 481 4.54 -7.99 11.42
C TYR A 481 5.88 -8.66 11.71
N ILE A 482 6.73 -8.83 10.69
CA ILE A 482 8.08 -9.37 10.89
C ILE A 482 8.91 -8.44 11.77
N LYS A 483 8.93 -7.14 11.45
CA LYS A 483 9.63 -6.13 12.28
C LYS A 483 9.17 -6.06 13.72
N PHE A 484 7.88 -6.31 13.98
CA PHE A 484 7.35 -6.36 15.34
C PHE A 484 8.05 -7.46 16.15
N TYR A 485 8.23 -8.66 15.58
CA TYR A 485 8.96 -9.75 16.23
C TYR A 485 10.47 -9.46 16.31
N GLU A 486 11.09 -8.92 15.26
CA GLU A 486 12.52 -8.53 15.24
C GLU A 486 12.84 -7.49 16.33
N ASN A 487 11.89 -6.59 16.62
CA ASN A 487 12.02 -5.58 17.68
C ASN A 487 11.61 -6.11 19.07
N GLY A 488 11.67 -7.42 19.29
CA GLY A 488 11.34 -8.02 20.59
C GLY A 488 9.87 -7.86 20.99
N ARG A 489 8.95 -7.94 20.02
CA ARG A 489 7.49 -7.72 20.21
C ARG A 489 7.16 -6.30 20.66
N ASN A 490 7.90 -5.31 20.16
CA ASN A 490 7.65 -3.92 20.47
C ASN A 490 7.55 -3.07 19.19
N LEU A 491 6.38 -2.44 19.01
CA LEU A 491 6.20 -1.41 18.00
C LEU A 491 5.52 -0.18 18.66
N PRO A 492 6.22 0.93 18.89
CA PRO A 492 5.70 2.07 19.64
C PRO A 492 4.59 2.82 18.90
N ASN A 493 4.02 3.84 19.54
CA ASN A 493 3.02 4.76 18.99
C ASN A 493 1.64 4.14 18.71
N CYS A 494 1.19 3.22 19.57
CA CYS A 494 -0.18 2.72 19.53
C CYS A 494 -1.20 3.86 19.74
N ARG A 495 -2.27 3.87 18.94
CA ARG A 495 -3.36 4.86 18.93
C ARG A 495 -4.69 4.26 19.39
N THR A 496 -4.63 3.11 20.07
CA THR A 496 -5.80 2.54 20.74
C THR A 496 -6.37 3.50 21.79
N GLY A 497 -7.66 3.40 22.05
CA GLY A 497 -8.43 4.41 22.80
C GLY A 497 -8.70 5.70 22.02
N LYS A 498 -8.09 5.91 20.83
CA LYS A 498 -8.42 7.01 19.91
C LYS A 498 -9.03 6.51 18.61
N ARG A 499 -8.33 5.60 17.92
CA ARG A 499 -8.74 5.07 16.61
C ARG A 499 -9.52 3.77 16.68
N PHE A 500 -9.24 2.98 17.71
CA PHE A 500 -9.88 1.71 18.01
C PHE A 500 -10.15 1.61 19.49
N LEU A 501 -11.27 1.00 19.87
CA LEU A 501 -11.62 0.63 21.24
C LEU A 501 -12.56 -0.57 21.25
N VAL A 502 -12.75 -1.14 22.43
CA VAL A 502 -13.69 -2.24 22.68
C VAL A 502 -14.89 -1.71 23.45
N VAL A 503 -16.09 -2.10 23.03
CA VAL A 503 -17.31 -2.00 23.85
C VAL A 503 -17.55 -3.39 24.40
N ASN A 504 -17.53 -3.51 25.74
CA ASN A 504 -17.62 -4.79 26.44
C ASN A 504 -19.07 -5.27 26.55
N PRO A 505 -19.29 -6.52 26.99
CA PRO A 505 -20.63 -7.03 27.22
C PRO A 505 -21.47 -6.18 28.17
N ASP A 506 -20.87 -5.61 29.21
CA ASP A 506 -21.51 -4.70 30.18
C ASP A 506 -21.80 -3.27 29.63
N GLY A 507 -21.48 -3.01 28.36
CA GLY A 507 -21.68 -1.72 27.70
C GLY A 507 -20.61 -0.66 27.98
N ARG A 508 -19.61 -0.96 28.84
CA ARG A 508 -18.49 -0.03 29.12
C ARG A 508 -17.36 -0.17 28.11
N LEU A 509 -16.54 0.86 28.03
CA LEU A 509 -15.46 0.98 27.06
C LEU A 509 -14.14 0.45 27.64
N THR A 510 -13.34 -0.20 26.79
CA THR A 510 -11.95 -0.54 27.07
C THR A 510 -11.07 -0.04 25.93
N PRO A 511 -9.86 0.49 26.19
CA PRO A 511 -9.01 1.05 25.13
C PRO A 511 -8.62 0.05 24.04
N CYS A 512 -8.43 -1.22 24.40
CA CYS A 512 -8.12 -2.34 23.50
C CYS A 512 -8.39 -3.66 24.23
N ALA A 513 -8.60 -4.76 23.49
CA ALA A 513 -8.77 -6.10 24.06
C ALA A 513 -7.57 -6.61 24.90
N MET A 514 -6.41 -5.95 24.82
CA MET A 514 -5.23 -6.28 25.63
C MET A 514 -5.31 -5.73 27.07
N PHE A 515 -6.17 -4.75 27.34
CA PHE A 515 -6.32 -4.10 28.65
C PHE A 515 -7.56 -4.63 29.38
N ILE A 516 -7.58 -5.94 29.67
CA ILE A 516 -8.78 -6.68 30.10
C ILE A 516 -9.42 -6.12 31.38
N GLY A 517 -8.64 -5.50 32.29
CA GLY A 517 -9.14 -4.95 33.55
C GLY A 517 -9.64 -3.50 33.50
N GLU A 518 -9.41 -2.79 32.39
CA GLU A 518 -9.75 -1.37 32.28
C GLU A 518 -11.20 -1.19 31.80
N ARG A 519 -11.99 -0.37 32.49
CA ARG A 519 -13.38 -0.04 32.12
C ARG A 519 -13.63 1.45 32.28
N TYR A 520 -14.28 2.03 31.28
CA TYR A 520 -14.62 3.46 31.22
C TYR A 520 -16.07 3.64 30.79
N ASP A 521 -16.78 4.58 31.38
CA ASP A 521 -18.20 4.80 31.05
C ASP A 521 -18.36 5.70 29.81
N THR A 522 -17.38 6.57 29.56
CA THR A 522 -17.44 7.53 28.45
C THR A 522 -16.13 7.60 27.67
N LEU A 523 -16.23 8.05 26.41
CA LEU A 523 -15.05 8.28 25.56
C LEU A 523 -14.14 9.39 26.11
N ALA A 524 -14.71 10.41 26.76
CA ALA A 524 -13.96 11.50 27.37
C ALA A 524 -13.08 11.00 28.51
N GLU A 525 -13.64 10.18 29.39
CA GLU A 525 -12.93 9.55 30.50
C GLU A 525 -11.80 8.65 29.99
N LEU A 526 -12.08 7.79 29.02
CA LEU A 526 -11.08 6.92 28.38
C LEU A 526 -9.95 7.75 27.76
N ALA A 527 -10.29 8.84 27.07
CA ALA A 527 -9.32 9.70 26.43
C ALA A 527 -8.38 10.38 27.44
N GLU A 528 -8.94 10.84 28.56
CA GLU A 528 -8.21 11.52 29.62
C GLU A 528 -7.32 10.57 30.42
N LYS A 529 -7.88 9.47 30.92
CA LYS A 529 -7.20 8.54 31.84
C LYS A 529 -6.21 7.63 31.12
N PHE A 530 -6.52 7.20 29.89
CA PHE A 530 -5.67 6.28 29.13
C PHE A 530 -5.04 6.93 27.89
N ALA A 531 -5.85 7.43 26.95
CA ALA A 531 -5.37 7.69 25.59
C ALA A 531 -4.35 8.85 25.49
N ARG A 532 -4.36 9.80 26.42
CA ARG A 532 -3.34 10.86 26.54
C ARG A 532 -1.98 10.35 27.02
N ARG A 533 -1.97 9.28 27.81
CA ARG A 533 -0.76 8.73 28.47
C ARG A 533 -0.27 7.42 27.82
N ASN A 534 -0.97 6.94 26.80
CA ASN A 534 -0.67 5.66 26.16
C ASN A 534 0.71 5.64 25.49
N ASN A 535 1.56 4.72 25.94
CA ASN A 535 2.88 4.42 25.40
C ASN A 535 3.01 2.95 24.94
N CYS A 536 1.88 2.24 24.81
CA CYS A 536 1.85 0.81 24.47
C CYS A 536 2.54 0.51 23.13
N GLY A 537 3.33 -0.57 23.12
CA GLY A 537 3.92 -1.14 21.90
C GLY A 537 3.91 -2.67 21.81
N GLY A 538 3.44 -3.39 22.84
CA GLY A 538 3.53 -4.85 22.97
C GLY A 538 2.65 -5.69 22.03
N CYS A 539 2.03 -5.08 21.02
CA CYS A 539 1.08 -5.76 20.13
C CYS A 539 1.03 -5.08 18.75
N TYR A 540 0.99 -5.85 17.67
CA TYR A 540 0.76 -5.32 16.32
C TYR A 540 -0.23 -6.17 15.49
N VAL A 541 -1.38 -6.48 16.11
CA VAL A 541 -2.48 -7.22 15.47
C VAL A 541 -3.09 -6.48 14.28
N SER A 542 -3.83 -7.20 13.43
CA SER A 542 -4.41 -6.69 12.19
C SER A 542 -5.29 -5.45 12.37
N ILE A 543 -6.06 -5.38 13.45
CA ILE A 543 -6.90 -4.20 13.75
C ILE A 543 -6.02 -2.96 13.89
N ARG A 544 -4.98 -3.03 14.74
CA ARG A 544 -4.00 -1.95 14.91
C ARG A 544 -3.36 -1.61 13.56
N ALA A 545 -2.87 -2.61 12.85
CA ALA A 545 -2.21 -2.43 11.55
C ALA A 545 -3.11 -1.75 10.50
N ASN A 546 -4.42 -2.00 10.53
CA ASN A 546 -5.38 -1.40 9.60
C ASN A 546 -5.82 0.01 10.03
N THR A 547 -6.12 0.24 11.32
CA THR A 547 -6.53 1.57 11.81
C THR A 547 -5.38 2.58 11.90
N GLU A 548 -4.15 2.09 12.01
CA GLU A 548 -2.94 2.92 12.14
C GLU A 548 -2.14 3.03 10.84
N LYS A 549 -2.65 2.47 9.74
CA LYS A 549 -2.00 2.49 8.44
C LYS A 549 -1.77 3.93 7.94
N PRO A 550 -0.58 4.25 7.39
CA PRO A 550 -0.37 5.53 6.72
C PRO A 550 -1.36 5.71 5.56
N LEU A 551 -1.84 6.94 5.34
CA LEU A 551 -2.86 7.23 4.32
C LEU A 551 -2.48 6.75 2.91
N ARG A 552 -1.20 6.89 2.54
CA ARG A 552 -0.69 6.41 1.24
C ARG A 552 -0.89 4.90 1.04
N GLU A 553 -0.69 4.12 2.10
CA GLU A 553 -0.80 2.65 2.06
C GLU A 553 -2.26 2.24 2.08
N LEU A 554 -3.10 2.96 2.84
CA LEU A 554 -4.55 2.78 2.81
C LEU A 554 -5.11 2.98 1.38
N ILE A 555 -4.69 4.05 0.69
CA ILE A 555 -5.10 4.33 -0.69
C ILE A 555 -4.58 3.23 -1.64
N ALA A 556 -3.30 2.84 -1.51
CA ALA A 556 -2.71 1.81 -2.35
C ALA A 556 -3.40 0.45 -2.21
N ASP A 557 -3.69 0.03 -0.97
CA ASP A 557 -4.38 -1.22 -0.67
C ASP A 557 -5.82 -1.20 -1.22
N ASN A 558 -6.55 -0.10 -1.03
CA ASN A 558 -7.90 0.05 -1.59
C ASN A 558 -7.91 -0.03 -3.12
N ILE A 559 -6.93 0.57 -3.80
CA ILE A 559 -6.78 0.46 -5.26
C ILE A 559 -6.44 -0.98 -5.67
N ARG A 560 -5.57 -1.67 -4.93
CA ARG A 560 -5.22 -3.08 -5.18
C ARG A 560 -6.45 -3.97 -5.03
N THR A 561 -7.21 -3.84 -3.94
CA THR A 561 -8.46 -4.58 -3.71
C THR A 561 -9.48 -4.30 -4.81
N ALA A 562 -9.68 -3.04 -5.21
CA ALA A 562 -10.59 -2.69 -6.30
C ALA A 562 -10.17 -3.30 -7.64
N ARG A 563 -8.86 -3.39 -7.91
CA ARG A 563 -8.33 -4.05 -9.11
C ARG A 563 -8.51 -5.55 -9.08
N LEU A 564 -8.30 -6.20 -7.93
CA LEU A 564 -8.57 -7.63 -7.75
C LEU A 564 -10.05 -7.95 -8.02
N SER A 565 -10.95 -7.07 -7.61
CA SER A 565 -12.39 -7.20 -7.91
C SER A 565 -12.78 -6.86 -9.35
N ARG A 566 -12.04 -5.97 -10.06
CA ARG A 566 -12.35 -5.56 -11.46
C ARG A 566 -11.72 -6.41 -12.54
N ARG A 567 -10.58 -7.07 -12.29
CA ARG A 567 -9.86 -7.86 -13.31
C ARG A 567 -10.70 -9.03 -13.87
N LYS A 568 -11.81 -9.39 -13.23
CA LYS A 568 -12.71 -10.48 -13.63
C LYS A 568 -14.04 -10.04 -14.26
N THR A 569 -14.44 -8.76 -14.17
CA THR A 569 -15.65 -8.28 -14.88
C THR A 569 -15.42 -8.08 -16.37
N ASN A 570 -14.18 -7.80 -16.80
CA ASN A 570 -13.83 -7.59 -18.22
C ASN A 570 -13.44 -8.88 -18.98
N SER A 571 -13.51 -10.05 -18.35
CA SER A 571 -13.28 -11.35 -19.00
C SER A 571 -14.60 -12.09 -19.29
N ARG A 572 -15.73 -11.38 -19.26
CA ARG A 572 -17.09 -11.88 -19.51
C ARG A 572 -17.77 -11.26 -20.74
N ASP A 573 -17.00 -10.61 -21.61
CA ASP A 573 -17.45 -10.15 -22.93
C ASP A 573 -16.73 -10.94 -24.03
#